data_AF-T0ZBL1-F1
#
_entry.id   AF-T0ZBL1-F1
#
_cell.length_a   1.000
_cell.length_b   1.000
_cell.length_c   1.000
_cell.angle_alpha   90.00
_cell.angle_beta   90.00
_cell.angle_gamma   90.00
#
_symmetry.space_group_name_H-M   'P 1'
#
loop_
_entity.id
_entity.type
_entity.pdbx_description
1 polymer ?
#
loop_
_entity_poly.entity_id
_entity_poly.type
_entity_poly.pdbx_seq_one_letter_code
_entity_poly.pdbx_strand_id
1 'polypeptide(L)'
;SPVLSNLFLHYTFDLWMTRTHPGLPWCRYADDGLVHCRSELEAQTLKVELQARLAECGLEMHPTKTKIVYCKDGKRQRRYPNVTFDFLGYQFRPRVVRSSRNNQLFCSFTPAVSPAALKSIRSTVRDLNIRQLTQRSLVEIAMQLNPLLRGWIGYYGRYNRAELEPMLRHV
;
A
#
# COMPACT_ATOMS: atom_id res chain seq x y z
N SER A 1 10.50 -20.70 0.03
CA SER A 1 9.75 -21.17 1.21
C SER A 1 9.40 -19.98 2.08
N PRO A 2 8.13 -19.70 2.37
CA PRO A 2 7.71 -18.48 3.08
C PRO A 2 8.23 -18.40 4.53
N VAL A 3 8.40 -19.54 5.21
CA VAL A 3 8.92 -19.57 6.59
C VAL A 3 10.40 -19.20 6.62
N LEU A 4 11.21 -19.82 5.76
CA LEU A 4 12.65 -19.56 5.73
C LEU A 4 12.96 -18.12 5.31
N SER A 5 12.24 -17.57 4.33
CA SER A 5 12.41 -16.18 3.91
C SER A 5 12.08 -15.20 5.04
N ASN A 6 11.01 -15.46 5.82
CA ASN A 6 10.67 -14.62 6.97
C ASN A 6 11.67 -14.76 8.13
N LEU A 7 12.13 -15.98 8.42
CA LEU A 7 13.15 -16.21 9.43
C LEU A 7 14.46 -15.50 9.07
N PHE A 8 14.85 -15.57 7.80
CA PHE A 8 16.04 -14.89 7.30
C PHE A 8 15.91 -13.37 7.45
N LEU A 9 14.81 -12.79 6.95
CA LEU A 9 14.55 -11.35 7.07
C LEU A 9 14.38 -10.87 8.51
N HIS A 10 13.98 -11.74 9.43
CA HIS A 10 13.95 -11.41 10.86
C HIS A 10 15.34 -11.05 11.40
N TYR A 11 16.37 -11.81 11.04
CA TYR A 11 17.75 -11.54 11.49
C TYR A 11 18.45 -10.46 10.66
N THR A 12 18.19 -10.42 9.34
CA THR A 12 18.87 -9.48 8.46
C THR A 12 18.30 -8.07 8.58
N PHE A 13 16.98 -7.94 8.75
CA PHE A 13 16.25 -6.68 8.83
C PHE A 13 15.68 -6.39 10.22
N ASP A 14 14.75 -7.20 10.74
CA ASP A 14 13.93 -6.83 11.91
C ASP A 14 14.78 -6.57 13.16
N LEU A 15 15.61 -7.56 13.56
CA LEU A 15 16.46 -7.45 14.74
C LEU A 15 17.56 -6.39 14.57
N TRP A 16 18.07 -6.22 13.35
CA TRP A 16 19.05 -5.18 13.04
C TRP A 16 18.43 -3.78 13.19
N MET A 17 17.24 -3.56 12.62
CA MET A 17 16.50 -2.30 12.75
C MET A 17 16.19 -1.97 14.21
N THR A 18 15.72 -2.95 14.98
CA THR A 18 15.42 -2.75 16.41
C THR A 18 16.67 -2.37 17.23
N ARG A 19 17.84 -2.91 16.89
CA ARG A 19 19.09 -2.65 17.63
C ARG A 19 19.78 -1.36 17.19
N THR A 20 19.87 -1.12 15.89
CA THR A 20 20.66 -0.01 15.32
C THR A 20 19.83 1.28 15.22
N HIS A 21 18.52 1.17 15.00
CA HIS A 21 17.61 2.30 14.81
C HIS A 21 16.35 2.22 15.71
N PRO A 22 16.51 2.10 17.04
CA PRO A 22 15.37 1.90 17.96
C PRO A 22 14.35 3.04 17.95
N GLY A 23 14.75 4.25 17.52
CA GLY A 23 13.88 5.41 17.42
C GLY A 23 13.08 5.52 16.12
N LEU A 24 13.31 4.63 15.14
CA LEU A 24 12.64 4.67 13.84
C LEU A 24 11.48 3.67 13.80
N PRO A 25 10.23 4.12 13.65
CA PRO A 25 9.11 3.23 13.39
C PRO A 25 9.28 2.57 12.01
N TRP A 26 9.01 1.27 11.94
CA TRP A 26 9.03 0.52 10.69
C TRP A 26 7.96 -0.55 10.68
N CYS A 27 7.62 -1.04 9.49
CA CYS A 27 6.81 -2.23 9.31
C CYS A 27 7.32 -3.04 8.12
N ARG A 28 7.09 -4.35 8.16
CA ARG A 28 7.47 -5.28 7.10
C ARG A 28 6.36 -6.28 6.85
N TYR A 29 6.16 -6.62 5.59
CA TYR A 29 5.30 -7.71 5.15
C TYR A 29 6.04 -8.51 4.08
N ALA A 30 6.42 -9.75 4.41
CA ALA A 30 7.33 -10.54 3.58
C ALA A 30 8.61 -9.74 3.23
N ASP A 31 8.88 -9.49 1.96
CA ASP A 31 10.00 -8.69 1.44
C ASP A 31 9.74 -7.18 1.39
N ASP A 32 8.47 -6.75 1.49
CA ASP A 32 8.08 -5.33 1.45
C ASP A 32 8.25 -4.68 2.82
N GLY A 33 9.14 -3.69 2.92
CA GLY A 33 9.38 -2.92 4.14
C GLY A 33 9.10 -1.42 3.97
N LEU A 34 8.65 -0.77 5.04
CA LEU A 34 8.55 0.68 5.16
C LEU A 34 9.26 1.12 6.44
N VAL A 35 10.05 2.19 6.35
CA VAL A 35 10.66 2.85 7.51
C VAL A 35 10.29 4.32 7.52
N HIS A 36 9.84 4.80 8.68
CA HIS A 36 9.42 6.19 8.86
C HIS A 36 10.59 7.03 9.37
N CYS A 37 11.03 7.98 8.55
CA CYS A 37 12.06 8.95 8.90
C CYS A 37 11.44 10.34 9.09
N ARG A 38 12.03 11.15 9.97
CA ARG A 38 11.64 12.53 10.28
C ARG A 38 12.20 13.52 9.27
N SER A 39 13.35 13.21 8.68
CA SER A 39 14.03 14.06 7.70
C SER A 39 14.48 13.28 6.48
N GLU A 40 14.72 13.99 5.39
CA GLU A 40 15.28 13.42 4.17
C GLU A 40 16.71 12.91 4.38
N LEU A 41 17.53 13.63 5.15
CA LEU A 41 18.89 13.21 5.47
C LEU A 41 18.88 11.88 6.23
N GLU A 42 18.04 11.74 7.25
CA GLU A 42 17.87 10.48 7.98
C GLU A 42 17.43 9.32 7.07
N ALA A 43 16.52 9.59 6.12
CA ALA A 43 16.10 8.59 5.14
C ALA A 43 17.22 8.20 4.17
N GLN A 44 18.07 9.15 3.75
CA GLN A 44 19.21 8.90 2.87
C GLN A 44 20.30 8.09 3.59
N THR A 45 20.65 8.48 4.83
CA THR A 45 21.61 7.74 5.66
C THR A 45 21.14 6.31 5.89
N LEU A 46 19.88 6.13 6.33
CA LEU A 46 19.32 4.80 6.55
C LEU A 46 19.31 3.96 5.27
N LYS A 47 19.00 4.57 4.11
CA LYS A 47 19.00 3.84 2.84
C LYS A 47 20.38 3.25 2.52
N VAL A 48 21.45 4.00 2.77
CA VAL A 48 22.83 3.55 2.54
C VAL A 48 23.22 2.44 3.53
N GLU A 49 22.94 2.63 4.82
CA GLU A 49 23.22 1.64 5.87
C GLU A 49 22.46 0.34 5.62
N LEU A 50 21.18 0.44 5.26
CA LEU A 50 20.35 -0.71 4.94
C LEU A 50 20.85 -1.44 3.68
N GLN A 51 21.31 -0.70 2.66
CA GLN A 51 21.90 -1.31 1.47
C GLN A 51 23.18 -2.07 1.79
N ALA A 52 24.07 -1.51 2.60
CA ALA A 52 25.28 -2.20 3.07
C ALA A 52 24.92 -3.45 3.89
N ARG A 53 23.97 -3.32 4.82
CA ARG A 53 23.51 -4.42 5.66
C ARG A 53 22.92 -5.58 4.87
N LEU A 54 22.07 -5.28 3.89
CA LEU A 54 21.49 -6.31 3.03
C LEU A 54 22.57 -6.99 2.20
N ALA A 55 23.54 -6.24 1.67
CA ALA A 55 24.66 -6.79 0.91
C ALA A 55 25.54 -7.73 1.74
N GLU A 56 25.84 -7.40 3.00
CA GLU A 56 26.52 -8.30 3.95
C GLU A 56 25.80 -9.64 4.12
N CYS A 57 24.47 -9.62 4.01
CA CYS A 57 23.64 -10.81 4.12
C CYS A 57 23.40 -11.49 2.76
N GLY A 58 24.05 -11.05 1.68
CA GLY A 58 23.86 -11.60 0.33
C GLY A 58 22.51 -11.22 -0.32
N LEU A 59 21.88 -10.14 0.15
CA LEU A 59 20.67 -9.58 -0.45
C LEU A 59 20.97 -8.28 -1.22
N GLU A 60 20.26 -8.08 -2.32
CA GLU A 60 20.31 -6.84 -3.08
C GLU A 60 19.03 -6.03 -2.90
N MET A 61 19.19 -4.74 -2.62
CA MET A 61 18.06 -3.82 -2.52
C MET A 61 17.62 -3.42 -3.93
N HIS A 62 16.35 -3.66 -4.26
CA HIS A 62 15.83 -3.39 -5.60
C HIS A 62 15.89 -1.89 -5.95
N PRO A 63 16.71 -1.47 -6.92
CA PRO A 63 17.11 -0.06 -7.09
C PRO A 63 15.94 0.86 -7.46
N THR A 64 14.98 0.34 -8.24
CA THR A 64 13.80 1.11 -8.69
C THR A 64 12.59 0.99 -7.76
N LYS A 65 12.55 -0.03 -6.89
CA LYS A 65 11.45 -0.24 -5.93
C LYS A 65 11.69 0.60 -4.68
N THR A 66 12.93 0.70 -4.24
CA THR A 66 13.29 1.45 -3.02
C THR A 66 13.47 2.93 -3.31
N LYS A 67 12.49 3.71 -2.84
CA LYS A 67 12.47 5.17 -2.99
C LYS A 67 12.15 5.85 -1.66
N ILE A 68 12.73 7.03 -1.47
CA ILE A 68 12.35 7.93 -0.38
C ILE A 68 11.11 8.69 -0.83
N VAL A 69 10.05 8.69 -0.02
CA VAL A 69 8.78 9.36 -0.33
C VAL A 69 8.45 10.40 0.71
N TYR A 70 8.21 11.62 0.24
CA TYR A 70 7.78 12.71 1.09
C TYR A 70 6.28 12.61 1.38
N CYS A 71 5.94 12.37 2.65
CA CYS A 71 4.56 12.33 3.11
C CYS A 71 3.99 13.76 3.23
N LYS A 72 3.60 14.32 2.09
CA LYS A 72 3.04 15.67 1.98
C LYS A 72 1.65 15.76 2.65
N ASP A 73 1.42 16.79 3.45
CA ASP A 73 0.13 17.07 4.10
C ASP A 73 -0.13 18.59 4.17
N GLY A 74 -1.19 19.03 4.85
CA GLY A 74 -1.53 20.45 4.96
C GLY A 74 -0.44 21.34 5.59
N LYS A 75 0.42 20.77 6.46
CA LYS A 75 1.54 21.48 7.12
C LYS A 75 2.84 21.34 6.33
N ARG A 76 3.03 20.18 5.69
CA ARG A 76 4.22 19.80 4.92
C ARG A 76 4.03 20.17 3.46
N GLN A 77 4.37 21.41 3.07
CA GLN A 77 4.09 21.94 1.73
C GLN A 77 5.27 21.92 0.74
N ARG A 78 6.44 21.40 1.14
CA ARG A 78 7.61 21.33 0.27
C ARG A 78 7.33 20.47 -0.98
N ARG A 79 8.08 20.72 -2.04
CA ARG A 79 8.00 19.96 -3.30
C ARG A 79 9.10 18.92 -3.33
N TYR A 80 8.70 17.70 -3.65
CA TYR A 80 9.56 16.52 -3.75
C TYR A 80 9.12 15.70 -4.97
N PRO A 81 10.04 14.98 -5.63
CA PRO A 81 9.72 14.18 -6.80
C PRO A 81 8.77 13.03 -6.47
N ASN A 82 9.00 12.37 -5.33
CA ASN A 82 8.19 11.25 -4.87
C ASN A 82 7.30 11.70 -3.70
N VAL A 83 5.99 11.76 -3.94
CA VAL A 83 4.97 12.06 -2.91
C VAL A 83 3.90 10.98 -2.82
N THR A 84 4.09 9.85 -3.50
CA THR A 84 3.18 8.71 -3.47
C THR A 84 3.95 7.39 -3.44
N PHE A 85 3.38 6.40 -2.79
CA PHE A 85 3.84 5.01 -2.86
C PHE A 85 2.68 4.04 -2.70
N ASP A 86 2.89 2.83 -3.18
CA ASP A 86 1.96 1.73 -3.02
C ASP A 86 2.53 0.74 -2.01
N PHE A 87 1.69 0.20 -1.13
CA PHE A 87 2.04 -0.82 -0.15
C PHE A 87 0.82 -1.70 0.11
N LEU A 88 0.96 -3.02 -0.05
CA LEU A 88 -0.11 -4.01 0.15
C LEU A 88 -1.41 -3.68 -0.60
N GLY A 89 -1.31 -3.24 -1.86
CA GLY A 89 -2.47 -2.89 -2.69
C GLY A 89 -3.14 -1.56 -2.33
N TYR A 90 -2.61 -0.79 -1.37
CA TYR A 90 -3.02 0.58 -1.09
C TYR A 90 -2.03 1.58 -1.65
N GLN A 91 -2.53 2.66 -2.23
CA GLN A 91 -1.73 3.82 -2.58
C GLN A 91 -1.87 4.90 -1.51
N PHE A 92 -0.73 5.25 -0.92
CA PHE A 92 -0.57 6.36 -0.01
C PHE A 92 -0.24 7.62 -0.79
N ARG A 93 -1.04 8.67 -0.60
CA ARG A 93 -0.84 9.98 -1.21
C ARG A 93 -1.50 11.09 -0.38
N PRO A 94 -1.19 12.37 -0.64
CA PRO A 94 -1.93 13.49 -0.07
C PRO A 94 -3.37 13.48 -0.60
N ARG A 95 -4.35 13.53 0.31
CA ARG A 95 -5.78 13.55 0.00
C ARG A 95 -6.49 14.57 0.89
N VAL A 96 -7.55 15.16 0.35
CA VAL A 96 -8.47 15.97 1.15
C VAL A 96 -9.36 15.01 1.94
N VAL A 97 -9.30 15.13 3.27
CA VAL A 97 -10.07 14.33 4.21
C VAL A 97 -10.92 15.23 5.09
N ARG A 98 -12.03 14.70 5.57
CA ARG A 98 -12.95 15.40 6.48
C ARG A 98 -12.64 15.02 7.92
N SER A 99 -12.38 16.00 8.76
CA SER A 99 -12.13 15.80 10.19
C SER A 99 -13.42 15.38 10.90
N SER A 100 -13.35 14.28 11.64
CA SER A 100 -14.49 13.83 12.46
C SER A 100 -14.79 14.75 13.64
N ARG A 101 -13.84 15.59 14.06
CA ARG A 101 -13.97 16.42 15.28
C ARG A 101 -14.71 17.73 15.01
N ASN A 102 -14.39 18.38 13.90
CA ASN A 102 -14.87 19.73 13.59
C ASN A 102 -15.43 19.85 12.18
N ASN A 103 -15.58 18.72 11.46
CA ASN A 103 -16.17 18.66 10.13
C ASN A 103 -15.41 19.42 9.03
N GLN A 104 -14.20 19.92 9.32
CA GLN A 104 -13.40 20.69 8.38
C GLN A 104 -12.65 19.78 7.42
N LEU A 105 -12.46 20.28 6.19
CA LEU A 105 -11.63 19.63 5.18
C LEU A 105 -10.17 20.01 5.40
N PHE A 106 -9.29 19.01 5.37
CA PHE A 106 -7.85 19.23 5.46
C PHE A 106 -7.09 18.22 4.60
N CYS A 107 -5.87 18.57 4.20
CA CYS A 107 -5.00 17.65 3.46
C CYS A 107 -4.26 16.73 4.43
N SER A 108 -4.41 15.43 4.26
CA SER A 108 -3.73 14.38 5.02
C SER A 108 -3.12 13.34 4.09
N PHE A 109 -2.07 12.67 4.56
CA PHE A 109 -1.43 11.59 3.83
C PHE A 109 -2.09 10.26 4.20
N THR A 110 -2.95 9.73 3.32
CA THR A 110 -3.82 8.59 3.65
C THR A 110 -3.84 7.51 2.57
N PRO A 111 -3.99 6.23 2.96
CA PRO A 111 -4.12 5.13 2.01
C PRO A 111 -5.53 5.07 1.41
N ALA A 112 -5.58 4.65 0.15
CA ALA A 112 -6.79 4.11 -0.48
C ALA A 112 -6.40 3.00 -1.46
N VAL A 113 -7.37 2.31 -2.05
CA VAL A 113 -7.10 1.30 -3.10
C VAL A 113 -6.14 1.85 -4.16
N SER A 114 -5.12 1.07 -4.52
CA SER A 114 -4.16 1.50 -5.52
C SER A 114 -4.76 1.45 -6.93
N PRO A 115 -4.28 2.28 -7.87
CA PRO A 115 -4.69 2.20 -9.27
C PRO A 115 -4.44 0.83 -9.90
N ALA A 116 -3.35 0.16 -9.49
CA ALA A 116 -3.02 -1.20 -9.92
C ALA A 116 -4.06 -2.22 -9.42
N ALA A 117 -4.45 -2.13 -8.14
CA ALA A 117 -5.51 -2.96 -7.57
C ALA A 117 -6.86 -2.72 -8.26
N LEU A 118 -7.24 -1.46 -8.49
CA LEU A 118 -8.46 -1.12 -9.25
C LEU A 118 -8.42 -1.69 -10.69
N LYS A 119 -7.25 -1.65 -11.35
CA LYS A 119 -7.08 -2.25 -12.68
C LYS A 119 -7.27 -3.77 -12.63
N SER A 120 -6.70 -4.45 -11.64
CA SER A 120 -6.86 -5.89 -11.45
C SER A 120 -8.33 -6.25 -11.20
N ILE A 121 -9.01 -5.55 -10.30
CA ILE A 121 -10.45 -5.75 -10.02
C ILE A 121 -11.28 -5.61 -11.30
N ARG A 122 -11.08 -4.54 -12.08
CA ARG A 122 -11.79 -4.34 -13.35
C ARG A 122 -11.49 -5.42 -14.38
N SER A 123 -10.26 -5.95 -14.40
CA SER A 123 -9.94 -7.10 -15.24
C SER A 123 -10.75 -8.32 -14.84
N THR A 124 -10.75 -8.67 -13.55
CA THR A 124 -11.52 -9.80 -13.04
C THR A 124 -13.00 -9.69 -13.37
N VAL A 125 -13.61 -8.50 -13.19
CA VAL A 125 -15.02 -8.26 -13.55
C VAL A 125 -15.26 -8.43 -15.05
N ARG A 126 -14.34 -7.96 -15.90
CA ARG A 126 -14.43 -8.15 -17.35
C ARG A 126 -14.35 -9.62 -17.72
N ASP A 127 -13.45 -10.38 -17.09
CA ASP A 127 -13.19 -11.79 -17.38
C ASP A 127 -14.38 -12.69 -16.99
N LEU A 128 -15.24 -12.24 -16.07
CA LEU A 128 -16.51 -12.92 -15.77
C LEU A 128 -17.51 -12.88 -16.93
N ASN A 129 -17.31 -12.01 -17.93
CA ASN A 129 -18.15 -11.90 -19.13
C ASN A 129 -19.65 -11.87 -18.82
N ILE A 130 -20.06 -11.14 -17.77
CA ILE A 130 -21.43 -11.15 -17.24
C ILE A 130 -22.47 -10.85 -18.33
N ARG A 131 -22.13 -9.96 -19.28
CA ARG A 131 -22.99 -9.60 -20.43
C ARG A 131 -23.29 -10.77 -21.37
N GLN A 132 -22.47 -11.80 -21.38
CA GLN A 132 -22.63 -13.00 -22.21
C GLN A 132 -23.39 -14.12 -21.46
N LEU A 133 -23.66 -13.96 -20.16
CA LEU A 133 -24.38 -14.93 -19.34
C LEU A 133 -25.91 -14.76 -19.45
N THR A 134 -26.42 -14.63 -20.68
CA THR A 134 -27.86 -14.35 -20.95
C THR A 134 -28.79 -15.46 -20.48
N GLN A 135 -28.27 -16.69 -20.34
CA GLN A 135 -29.03 -17.87 -19.91
C GLN A 135 -29.09 -18.03 -18.38
N ARG A 136 -28.39 -17.18 -17.63
CA ARG A 136 -28.33 -17.28 -16.16
C ARG A 136 -29.29 -16.32 -15.50
N SER A 137 -29.83 -16.73 -14.37
CA SER A 137 -30.64 -15.85 -13.54
C SER A 137 -29.79 -14.77 -12.87
N LEU A 138 -30.40 -13.64 -12.52
CA LEU A 138 -29.75 -12.60 -11.74
C LEU A 138 -29.21 -13.13 -10.40
N VAL A 139 -29.90 -14.12 -9.81
CA VAL A 139 -29.49 -14.75 -8.55
C VAL A 139 -28.18 -15.52 -8.72
N GLU A 140 -28.03 -16.28 -9.81
CA GLU A 140 -26.80 -17.03 -10.09
C GLU A 140 -25.62 -16.09 -10.35
N ILE A 141 -25.85 -15.00 -11.08
CA ILE A 141 -24.83 -13.95 -11.30
C ILE A 141 -24.43 -13.33 -9.96
N ALA A 142 -25.40 -12.99 -9.11
CA ALA A 142 -25.15 -12.45 -7.78
C ALA A 142 -24.38 -13.44 -6.88
N MET A 143 -24.68 -14.74 -6.94
CA MET A 143 -23.94 -15.77 -6.18
C MET A 143 -22.45 -15.83 -6.56
N GLN A 144 -22.11 -15.59 -7.83
CA GLN A 144 -20.72 -15.54 -8.29
C GLN A 144 -20.02 -14.24 -7.90
N LEU A 145 -20.73 -13.11 -8.02
CA LEU A 145 -20.15 -11.79 -7.88
C LEU A 145 -20.05 -11.33 -6.41
N ASN A 146 -21.06 -11.63 -5.60
CA ASN A 146 -21.15 -11.16 -4.21
C ASN A 146 -19.95 -11.56 -3.32
N PRO A 147 -19.38 -12.78 -3.42
CA PRO A 147 -18.17 -13.12 -2.67
C PRO A 147 -16.97 -12.23 -3.04
N LEU A 148 -16.77 -11.93 -4.33
CA LEU A 148 -15.69 -11.06 -4.81
C LEU A 148 -15.87 -9.63 -4.32
N LEU A 149 -17.08 -9.08 -4.48
CA LEU A 149 -17.42 -7.73 -4.01
C LEU A 149 -17.21 -7.62 -2.49
N ARG A 150 -17.68 -8.59 -1.71
CA ARG A 150 -17.48 -8.61 -0.25
C ARG A 150 -16.00 -8.65 0.11
N GLY A 151 -15.19 -9.42 -0.60
CA GLY A 151 -13.73 -9.46 -0.40
C GLY A 151 -13.08 -8.11 -0.69
N TRP A 152 -13.38 -7.52 -1.85
CA TRP A 152 -12.79 -6.23 -2.23
C TRP A 152 -13.24 -5.08 -1.33
N ILE A 153 -14.53 -5.00 -0.99
CA ILE A 153 -15.06 -4.00 -0.07
C ILE A 153 -14.48 -4.20 1.34
N GLY A 154 -14.40 -5.46 1.80
CA GLY A 154 -13.86 -5.79 3.12
C GLY A 154 -12.39 -5.42 3.26
N TYR A 155 -11.58 -5.73 2.25
CA TYR A 155 -10.16 -5.38 2.23
C TYR A 155 -9.96 -3.89 1.93
N TYR A 156 -10.20 -3.46 0.70
CA TYR A 156 -9.86 -2.10 0.26
C TYR A 156 -10.73 -1.00 0.89
N GLY A 157 -11.93 -1.33 1.38
CA GLY A 157 -12.82 -0.39 2.04
C GLY A 157 -12.48 -0.12 3.51
N ARG A 158 -11.40 -0.72 4.05
CA ARG A 158 -11.00 -0.53 5.45
C ARG A 158 -10.65 0.92 5.79
N TYR A 159 -9.94 1.62 4.90
CA TYR A 159 -9.42 2.98 5.16
C TYR A 159 -10.18 4.08 4.45
N ASN A 160 -10.57 3.86 3.19
CA ASN A 160 -11.30 4.85 2.42
C ASN A 160 -12.30 4.17 1.46
N ARG A 161 -13.55 4.04 1.90
CA ARG A 161 -14.63 3.42 1.11
C ARG A 161 -15.03 4.25 -0.10
N ALA A 162 -14.92 5.58 -0.03
CA ALA A 162 -15.33 6.45 -1.14
C ALA A 162 -14.49 6.18 -2.40
N GLU A 163 -13.22 5.80 -2.23
CA GLU A 163 -12.31 5.50 -3.34
C GLU A 163 -12.64 4.16 -4.05
N LEU A 164 -13.57 3.36 -3.50
CA LEU A 164 -14.11 2.18 -4.18
C LEU A 164 -15.31 2.50 -5.07
N GLU A 165 -15.88 3.70 -4.99
CA GLU A 165 -17.02 4.08 -5.82
C GLU A 165 -16.79 3.90 -7.33
N PRO A 166 -15.62 4.25 -7.90
CA PRO A 166 -15.35 4.02 -9.33
C PRO A 166 -15.39 2.53 -9.71
N MET A 167 -15.06 1.64 -8.78
CA MET A 167 -15.11 0.20 -8.98
C MET A 167 -16.56 -0.31 -8.88
N LEU A 168 -17.35 0.19 -7.93
CA LEU A 168 -18.76 -0.18 -7.79
C LEU A 168 -19.61 0.29 -8.99
N ARG A 169 -19.30 1.44 -9.58
CA ARG A 169 -19.98 1.92 -10.81
C ARG A 169 -19.62 1.12 -12.06
N HIS A 170 -18.54 0.35 -12.03
CA HIS A 170 -18.06 -0.43 -13.18
C HIS A 170 -18.67 -1.82 -13.26
N VAL A 171 -19.04 -2.37 -12.10
CA VAL A 171 -19.76 -3.65 -11.95
C VAL A 171 -21.23 -3.44 -12.28
#